data_AF-A0A9P1AFI7-F1
#
_entry.id   AF-A0A9P1AFI7-F1
#
_cell.length_a   1.000
_cell.length_b   1.000
_cell.length_c   1.000
_cell.angle_alpha   90.00
_cell.angle_beta   90.00
_cell.angle_gamma   90.00
#
_symmetry.space_group_name_H-M   'P 1'
#
loop_
_entity.id
_entity.type
_entity.pdbx_description
1 polymer ?
#
loop_
_entity_poly.entity_id
_entity_poly.type
_entity_poly.pdbx_seq_one_letter_code
_entity_poly.pdbx_strand_id
1 'polypeptide(L)'
;MSITPKIAEQEYVHSIYSRLATYQQNDAKNSSPRIWPRVRQFVDQQAAGSVVLDVGCGEAKYTATKCHVIGFDTCPEVLSSSKKEDIDLCLADALSIPIRDSSVDAILNVSVIHHLATADRRRQMLQECCRCLRVGGQMLIYAWAFEQPSADFAAQDILVPWNMHETSIAGRLPKVKFHLNTTKEQRIIAASVPVSISDVSPSPKWYTAVLNKVSFLTEQLPYFAKRCPTSPGSYGRNHSPSASTSGSISSPMVQRLPSAAPQFFPITAAILSGIKKWSPKLEKTIASLLVPVEEQYADELSQVIMREAITEAMSTLQEVAFYRYYHVFKEGELANLVDSIDDLRIVSNSFEHGNYCVTAEKMPKNYIRP
;
A
#
# COMPACT_ATOMS: atom_id res chain seq x y z
N MET A 1 -3.57 5.05 18.58
CA MET A 1 -2.52 4.03 18.38
C MET A 1 -1.64 4.47 17.21
N SER A 2 -0.33 4.22 17.24
CA SER A 2 0.58 4.60 16.14
C SER A 2 0.62 3.51 15.08
N ILE A 3 0.47 3.85 13.82
CA ILE A 3 0.56 2.91 12.69
C ILE A 3 1.46 3.55 11.62
N THR A 4 2.32 2.76 10.98
CA THR A 4 3.11 3.25 9.85
C THR A 4 2.24 3.38 8.60
N PRO A 5 2.51 4.34 7.70
CA PRO A 5 1.76 4.49 6.44
C PRO A 5 1.61 3.19 5.65
N LYS A 6 2.70 2.43 5.51
CA LYS A 6 2.71 1.17 4.75
C LYS A 6 1.78 0.11 5.35
N ILE A 7 1.77 -0.02 6.67
CA ILE A 7 0.85 -0.94 7.36
C ILE A 7 -0.59 -0.45 7.23
N ALA A 8 -0.84 0.85 7.38
CA ALA A 8 -2.17 1.43 7.23
C ALA A 8 -2.78 1.09 5.85
N GLU A 9 -2.01 1.29 4.78
CA GLU A 9 -2.46 1.00 3.41
C GLU A 9 -2.50 -0.50 3.12
N GLN A 10 -1.48 -1.28 3.50
CA GLN A 10 -1.45 -2.71 3.18
C GLN A 10 -2.51 -3.51 3.93
N GLU A 11 -2.61 -3.31 5.26
CA GLU A 11 -3.49 -4.12 6.10
C GLU A 11 -4.91 -3.59 6.10
N TYR A 12 -5.10 -2.27 6.23
CA TYR A 12 -6.42 -1.67 6.42
C TYR A 12 -7.01 -1.04 5.15
N VAL A 13 -6.32 -1.14 4.01
CA VAL A 13 -6.89 -0.80 2.68
C VAL A 13 -6.82 -2.02 1.78
N HIS A 14 -5.65 -2.39 1.26
CA HIS A 14 -5.54 -3.41 0.21
C HIS A 14 -6.06 -4.79 0.67
N SER A 15 -5.59 -5.29 1.83
CA SER A 15 -6.00 -6.60 2.33
C SER A 15 -7.50 -6.65 2.65
N ILE A 16 -8.05 -5.62 3.29
CA ILE A 16 -9.48 -5.60 3.60
C ILE A 16 -10.32 -5.47 2.33
N TYR A 17 -10.01 -4.57 1.39
CA TYR A 17 -10.80 -4.44 0.17
C TYR A 17 -10.77 -5.68 -0.72
N SER A 18 -9.62 -6.36 -0.84
CA SER A 18 -9.52 -7.66 -1.50
C SER A 18 -10.47 -8.69 -0.89
N ARG A 19 -10.53 -8.76 0.45
CA ARG A 19 -11.49 -9.62 1.17
C ARG A 19 -12.94 -9.18 1.01
N LEU A 20 -13.21 -7.88 1.05
CA LEU A 20 -14.57 -7.36 0.87
C LEU A 20 -15.12 -7.68 -0.52
N ALA A 21 -14.26 -7.60 -1.55
CA ALA A 21 -14.65 -7.92 -2.92
C ALA A 21 -15.14 -9.37 -3.04
N THR A 22 -14.53 -10.34 -2.34
CA THR A 22 -14.99 -11.75 -2.36
C THR A 22 -16.34 -11.94 -1.68
N TYR A 23 -16.62 -11.19 -0.60
CA TYR A 23 -17.94 -11.23 0.06
C TYR A 23 -19.04 -10.62 -0.81
N GLN A 24 -18.78 -9.46 -1.44
CA GLN A 24 -19.75 -8.79 -2.29
C GLN A 24 -20.13 -9.63 -3.52
N GLN A 25 -19.21 -10.43 -4.06
CA GLN A 25 -19.52 -11.35 -5.17
C GLN A 25 -20.65 -12.35 -4.82
N ASN A 26 -20.71 -12.80 -3.57
CA ASN A 26 -21.73 -13.75 -3.11
C ASN A 26 -23.10 -13.10 -2.88
N ASP A 27 -23.12 -11.80 -2.62
CA ASP A 27 -24.30 -11.01 -2.24
C ASP A 27 -24.88 -10.13 -3.35
N ALA A 28 -24.15 -9.99 -4.47
CA ALA A 28 -24.46 -9.13 -5.62
C ALA A 28 -25.83 -9.38 -6.30
N LYS A 29 -26.62 -10.35 -5.83
CA LYS A 29 -27.96 -10.62 -6.36
C LYS A 29 -29.02 -9.62 -5.92
N ASN A 30 -28.83 -8.82 -4.86
CA ASN A 30 -29.96 -8.11 -4.22
C ASN A 30 -29.85 -6.59 -4.01
N SER A 31 -28.80 -5.88 -4.42
CA SER A 31 -28.77 -4.41 -4.32
C SER A 31 -27.98 -3.74 -5.43
N SER A 32 -28.58 -2.76 -6.11
CA SER A 32 -27.86 -1.90 -7.04
C SER A 32 -26.86 -1.01 -6.27
N PRO A 33 -25.63 -0.83 -6.80
CA PRO A 33 -24.67 0.06 -6.18
C PRO A 33 -25.20 1.49 -6.15
N ARG A 34 -25.00 2.20 -5.04
CA ARG A 34 -25.34 3.62 -4.94
C ARG A 34 -24.53 4.41 -5.97
N ILE A 35 -25.23 5.07 -6.89
CA ILE A 35 -24.67 5.99 -7.88
C ILE A 35 -24.83 7.42 -7.36
N TRP A 36 -23.75 8.19 -7.31
CA TRP A 36 -23.80 9.60 -6.94
C TRP A 36 -24.26 10.43 -8.16
N PRO A 37 -25.40 11.14 -8.09
CA PRO A 37 -25.97 11.84 -9.26
C PRO A 37 -25.00 12.85 -9.89
N ARG A 38 -24.23 13.57 -9.08
CA ARG A 38 -23.26 14.56 -9.57
C ARG A 38 -22.04 13.93 -10.24
N VAL A 39 -21.59 12.76 -9.76
CA VAL A 39 -20.52 12.00 -10.45
C VAL A 39 -21.03 11.48 -11.79
N ARG A 40 -22.24 10.91 -11.83
CA ARG A 40 -22.92 10.49 -13.08
C ARG A 40 -23.04 11.65 -14.05
N GLN A 41 -23.52 12.81 -13.58
CA GLN A 41 -23.64 14.03 -14.38
C GLN A 41 -22.29 14.49 -14.95
N PHE A 42 -21.22 14.46 -14.16
CA PHE A 42 -19.88 14.84 -14.65
C PHE A 42 -19.42 13.96 -15.83
N VAL A 43 -19.65 12.65 -15.76
CA VAL A 43 -19.35 11.73 -16.86
C VAL A 43 -20.29 11.98 -18.05
N ASP A 44 -21.58 12.18 -17.80
CA ASP A 44 -22.59 12.45 -18.83
C ASP A 44 -22.46 13.81 -19.49
N GLN A 45 -21.65 14.73 -18.96
CA GLN A 45 -21.38 16.02 -19.57
C GLN A 45 -20.15 16.01 -20.48
N GLN A 46 -19.35 14.95 -20.47
CA GLN A 46 -18.19 14.84 -21.35
C GLN A 46 -18.59 14.76 -22.83
N ALA A 47 -17.76 15.31 -23.71
CA ALA A 47 -18.02 15.27 -25.15
C ALA A 47 -17.98 13.82 -25.68
N ALA A 48 -18.72 13.53 -26.76
CA ALA A 48 -18.64 12.22 -27.41
C ALA A 48 -17.20 11.95 -27.89
N GLY A 49 -16.71 10.73 -27.68
CA GLY A 49 -15.33 10.34 -27.97
C GLY A 49 -14.29 10.71 -26.90
N SER A 50 -14.70 11.36 -25.80
CA SER A 50 -13.78 11.65 -24.69
C SER A 50 -13.27 10.38 -24.03
N VAL A 51 -12.01 10.39 -23.59
CA VAL A 51 -11.39 9.38 -22.75
C VAL A 51 -11.53 9.76 -21.28
N VAL A 52 -12.23 8.94 -20.51
CA VAL A 52 -12.47 9.14 -19.07
C VAL A 52 -11.71 8.09 -18.28
N LEU A 53 -10.93 8.53 -17.30
CA LEU A 53 -10.21 7.63 -16.41
C LEU A 53 -10.90 7.56 -15.04
N ASP A 54 -11.28 6.37 -14.58
CA ASP A 54 -11.82 6.13 -13.24
C ASP A 54 -10.72 5.52 -12.36
N VAL A 55 -10.10 6.34 -11.51
CA VAL A 55 -8.94 5.96 -10.67
C VAL A 55 -9.44 5.45 -9.33
N GLY A 56 -9.28 4.15 -9.08
CA GLY A 56 -9.89 3.40 -7.98
C GLY A 56 -11.37 3.09 -8.28
N CYS A 57 -11.62 2.48 -9.44
CA CYS A 57 -12.97 2.30 -9.99
C CYS A 57 -13.82 1.28 -9.22
N GLY A 58 -13.23 0.42 -8.40
CA GLY A 58 -13.91 -0.65 -7.66
C GLY A 58 -14.78 -1.52 -8.56
N GLU A 59 -16.09 -1.57 -8.26
CA GLU A 59 -17.09 -2.28 -9.07
C GLU A 59 -17.39 -1.61 -10.43
N ALA A 60 -16.61 -0.62 -10.85
CA ALA A 60 -16.73 0.08 -12.13
C ALA A 60 -18.12 0.72 -12.31
N LYS A 61 -18.54 1.54 -11.33
CA LYS A 61 -19.92 2.05 -11.22
C LYS A 61 -20.28 3.07 -12.31
N TYR A 62 -19.30 3.75 -12.88
CA TYR A 62 -19.49 4.87 -13.80
C TYR A 62 -18.99 4.52 -15.20
N THR A 63 -19.87 3.98 -16.03
CA THR A 63 -19.60 3.71 -17.45
C THR A 63 -20.28 4.73 -18.35
N ALA A 64 -19.88 4.86 -19.61
CA ALA A 64 -20.53 5.80 -20.52
C ALA A 64 -20.35 5.38 -21.98
N THR A 65 -21.44 5.08 -22.67
CA THR A 65 -21.42 4.60 -24.07
C THR A 65 -20.87 5.60 -25.08
N LYS A 66 -20.93 6.91 -24.77
CA LYS A 66 -20.40 7.97 -25.63
C LYS A 66 -18.92 8.29 -25.39
N CYS A 67 -18.34 7.76 -24.32
CA CYS A 67 -16.95 7.99 -23.94
C CYS A 67 -16.21 6.66 -23.97
N HIS A 68 -14.89 6.72 -24.06
CA HIS A 68 -14.07 5.55 -23.78
C HIS A 68 -13.64 5.62 -22.31
N VAL A 69 -14.23 4.76 -21.48
CA VAL A 69 -13.93 4.73 -20.04
C VAL A 69 -12.89 3.68 -19.75
N ILE A 70 -11.85 4.05 -19.00
CA ILE A 70 -10.81 3.14 -18.51
C ILE A 70 -10.84 3.21 -16.98
N GLY A 71 -11.07 2.07 -16.31
CA GLY A 71 -11.09 1.95 -14.86
C GLY A 71 -9.83 1.29 -14.34
N PHE A 72 -9.20 1.89 -13.32
CA PHE A 72 -8.09 1.30 -12.60
C PHE A 72 -8.46 0.99 -11.16
N ASP A 73 -8.02 -0.16 -10.67
CA ASP A 73 -8.04 -0.47 -9.25
C ASP A 73 -6.81 -1.30 -8.87
N THR A 74 -6.48 -1.35 -7.58
CA THR A 74 -5.40 -2.20 -7.04
C THR A 74 -5.92 -3.57 -6.60
N CYS A 75 -7.24 -3.75 -6.51
CA CYS A 75 -7.88 -5.00 -6.14
C CYS A 75 -8.22 -5.85 -7.38
N PRO A 76 -7.50 -6.95 -7.66
CA PRO A 76 -7.81 -7.81 -8.79
C PRO A 76 -9.17 -8.53 -8.64
N GLU A 77 -9.59 -8.81 -7.41
CA GLU A 77 -10.86 -9.50 -7.12
C GLU A 77 -12.07 -8.65 -7.52
N VAL A 78 -12.03 -7.34 -7.32
CA VAL A 78 -13.13 -6.45 -7.71
C VAL A 78 -13.18 -6.28 -9.24
N LEU A 79 -12.02 -6.15 -9.89
CA LEU A 79 -11.94 -5.99 -11.35
C LEU A 79 -12.40 -7.26 -12.08
N SER A 80 -11.95 -8.44 -11.64
CA SER A 80 -12.34 -9.72 -12.23
C SER A 80 -13.82 -10.08 -12.03
N SER A 81 -14.47 -9.49 -11.03
CA SER A 81 -15.91 -9.67 -10.80
C SER A 81 -16.81 -8.85 -11.72
N SER A 82 -16.27 -7.78 -12.32
CA SER A 82 -17.04 -6.90 -13.20
C SER A 82 -17.31 -7.58 -14.53
N LYS A 83 -18.58 -7.52 -14.97
CA LYS A 83 -19.04 -8.06 -16.27
C LYS A 83 -19.41 -6.95 -17.26
N LYS A 84 -18.93 -5.73 -17.02
CA LYS A 84 -19.26 -4.57 -17.85
C LYS A 84 -18.40 -4.59 -19.12
N GLU A 85 -19.05 -4.48 -20.27
CA GLU A 85 -18.39 -4.47 -21.59
C GLU A 85 -18.10 -3.05 -22.10
N ASP A 86 -18.71 -2.04 -21.47
CA ASP A 86 -18.62 -0.62 -21.84
C ASP A 86 -17.51 0.15 -21.08
N ILE A 87 -16.56 -0.59 -20.52
CA ILE A 87 -15.41 -0.05 -19.77
C ILE A 87 -14.22 -1.00 -19.87
N ASP A 88 -13.03 -0.44 -20.12
CA ASP A 88 -11.78 -1.19 -20.06
C ASP A 88 -11.24 -1.16 -18.62
N LEU A 89 -10.97 -2.33 -18.03
CA LEU A 89 -10.49 -2.44 -16.67
C LEU A 89 -9.02 -2.86 -16.63
N CYS A 90 -8.20 -2.21 -15.81
CA CYS A 90 -6.82 -2.64 -15.60
C CYS A 90 -6.42 -2.59 -14.11
N LEU A 91 -5.53 -3.50 -13.74
CA LEU A 91 -4.89 -3.51 -12.43
C LEU A 91 -3.78 -2.45 -12.42
N ALA A 92 -3.93 -1.39 -11.63
CA ALA A 92 -2.94 -0.32 -11.53
C ALA A 92 -3.05 0.45 -10.22
N ASP A 93 -1.92 1.01 -9.78
CA ASP A 93 -1.85 1.90 -8.61
C ASP A 93 -2.08 3.35 -9.02
N ALA A 94 -2.92 4.07 -8.27
CA ALA A 94 -3.20 5.49 -8.47
C ALA A 94 -1.95 6.39 -8.33
N LEU A 95 -0.90 5.89 -7.68
CA LEU A 95 0.40 6.56 -7.52
C LEU A 95 1.37 6.35 -8.69
N SER A 96 1.01 5.50 -9.65
CA SER A 96 1.79 5.21 -10.85
C SER A 96 0.86 4.78 -11.98
N ILE A 97 0.20 5.75 -12.60
CA ILE A 97 -0.85 5.50 -13.58
C ILE A 97 -0.22 5.13 -14.94
N PRO A 98 -0.51 3.95 -15.53
CA PRO A 98 0.11 3.47 -16.76
C PRO A 98 -0.50 4.11 -18.03
N ILE A 99 -0.82 5.40 -17.96
CA ILE A 99 -1.35 6.20 -19.05
C ILE A 99 -0.35 7.28 -19.41
N ARG A 100 -0.20 7.53 -20.71
CA ARG A 100 0.67 8.59 -21.25
C ARG A 100 0.25 9.97 -20.75
N ASP A 101 1.18 10.92 -20.80
CA ASP A 101 0.93 12.29 -20.41
C ASP A 101 -0.09 12.95 -21.35
N SER A 102 -0.93 13.81 -20.80
CA SER A 102 -1.84 14.70 -21.56
C SER A 102 -2.73 13.99 -22.59
N SER A 103 -3.28 12.83 -22.24
CA SER A 103 -4.08 12.00 -23.15
C SER A 103 -5.49 11.67 -22.67
N VAL A 104 -5.88 12.07 -21.46
CA VAL A 104 -7.25 11.86 -20.98
C VAL A 104 -7.99 13.18 -20.81
N ASP A 105 -9.27 13.14 -21.11
CA ASP A 105 -10.17 14.29 -21.14
C ASP A 105 -10.74 14.59 -19.76
N ALA A 106 -11.06 13.53 -19.01
CA ALA A 106 -11.59 13.64 -17.66
C ALA A 106 -11.09 12.51 -16.75
N ILE A 107 -11.03 12.79 -15.44
CA ILE A 107 -10.66 11.82 -14.40
C ILE A 107 -11.69 11.80 -13.28
N LEU A 108 -12.03 10.61 -12.78
CA LEU A 108 -12.76 10.40 -11.54
C LEU A 108 -11.79 9.87 -10.46
N ASN A 109 -11.94 10.39 -9.24
CA ASN A 109 -11.36 9.80 -8.03
C ASN A 109 -12.42 9.84 -6.92
N VAL A 110 -13.20 8.76 -6.78
CA VAL A 110 -14.39 8.75 -5.92
C VAL A 110 -14.23 7.73 -4.81
N SER A 111 -14.08 8.20 -3.57
CA SER A 111 -13.81 7.35 -2.38
C SER A 111 -12.49 6.58 -2.47
N VAL A 112 -11.41 7.26 -2.86
CA VAL A 112 -10.09 6.64 -3.08
C VAL A 112 -8.99 7.41 -2.37
N ILE A 113 -8.84 8.72 -2.62
CA ILE A 113 -7.73 9.53 -2.07
C ILE A 113 -7.60 9.45 -0.53
N HIS A 114 -8.72 9.29 0.19
CA HIS A 114 -8.71 9.14 1.65
C HIS A 114 -8.05 7.85 2.16
N HIS A 115 -7.75 6.89 1.28
CA HIS A 115 -7.07 5.65 1.65
C HIS A 115 -5.55 5.79 1.64
N LEU A 116 -5.01 6.88 1.08
CA LEU A 116 -3.57 7.17 1.09
C LEU A 116 -3.20 7.82 2.43
N ALA A 117 -2.30 7.17 3.16
CA ALA A 117 -2.05 7.47 4.57
C ALA A 117 -1.37 8.83 4.79
N THR A 118 -0.49 9.25 3.88
CA THR A 118 0.27 10.50 4.02
C THR A 118 -0.17 11.57 3.04
N ALA A 119 0.01 12.84 3.42
CA ALA A 119 -0.26 13.98 2.57
C ALA A 119 0.58 13.94 1.28
N ASP A 120 1.85 13.53 1.37
CA ASP A 120 2.73 13.40 0.20
C ASP A 120 2.22 12.38 -0.81
N ARG A 121 1.71 11.23 -0.34
CA ARG A 121 1.13 10.21 -1.23
C ARG A 121 -0.17 10.70 -1.86
N ARG A 122 -1.02 11.40 -1.11
CA ARG A 122 -2.21 12.05 -1.66
C ARG A 122 -1.84 13.09 -2.73
N ARG A 123 -0.82 13.90 -2.48
CA ARG A 123 -0.26 14.85 -3.45
C ARG A 123 0.28 14.14 -4.70
N GLN A 124 1.05 13.06 -4.53
CA GLN A 124 1.59 12.26 -5.64
C GLN A 124 0.49 11.70 -6.54
N MET A 125 -0.61 11.18 -5.97
CA MET A 125 -1.75 10.70 -6.75
C MET A 125 -2.37 11.81 -7.60
N LEU A 126 -2.54 13.02 -7.02
CA LEU A 126 -3.03 14.18 -7.76
C LEU A 126 -2.06 14.62 -8.87
N GLN A 127 -0.75 14.52 -8.64
CA GLN A 127 0.27 14.78 -9.66
C GLN A 127 0.18 13.79 -10.82
N GLU A 128 -0.01 12.50 -10.54
CA GLU A 128 -0.21 11.47 -11.57
C GLU A 128 -1.49 11.72 -12.38
N CYS A 129 -2.59 12.06 -11.71
CA CYS A 129 -3.83 12.42 -12.40
C CYS A 129 -3.65 13.67 -13.27
N CYS A 130 -3.00 14.71 -12.73
CA CYS A 130 -2.68 15.92 -13.48
C CYS A 130 -1.77 15.64 -14.67
N ARG A 131 -0.77 14.75 -14.54
CA ARG A 131 0.12 14.34 -15.64
C ARG A 131 -0.67 13.76 -16.81
N CYS A 132 -1.61 12.85 -16.54
CA CYS A 132 -2.44 12.19 -17.55
C CYS A 132 -3.45 13.13 -18.22
N LEU A 133 -4.03 14.10 -17.50
CA LEU A 133 -5.01 15.04 -18.06
C LEU A 133 -4.41 15.88 -19.19
N ARG A 134 -5.16 16.09 -20.27
CA ARG A 134 -4.84 17.15 -21.25
C ARG A 134 -5.14 18.54 -20.65
N VAL A 135 -4.53 19.59 -21.20
CA VAL A 135 -4.88 20.97 -20.83
C VAL A 135 -6.37 21.21 -21.11
N GLY A 136 -7.06 21.84 -20.16
CA GLY A 136 -8.51 22.03 -20.16
C GLY A 136 -9.32 20.77 -19.78
N GLY A 137 -8.65 19.63 -19.56
CA GLY A 137 -9.28 18.44 -19.01
C GLY A 137 -9.55 18.59 -17.52
N GLN A 138 -10.55 17.87 -17.00
CA GLN A 138 -11.03 18.04 -15.63
C GLN A 138 -10.95 16.74 -14.80
N MET A 139 -10.63 16.86 -13.52
CA MET A 139 -10.79 15.77 -12.55
C MET A 139 -11.89 16.11 -11.54
N LEU A 140 -12.66 15.09 -11.14
CA LEU A 140 -13.64 15.15 -10.06
C LEU A 140 -13.19 14.26 -8.91
N ILE A 141 -13.03 14.85 -7.72
CA ILE A 141 -12.57 14.16 -6.52
C ILE A 141 -13.68 14.18 -5.47
N TYR A 142 -13.99 13.02 -4.90
CA TYR A 142 -14.93 12.83 -3.79
C TYR A 142 -14.23 12.12 -2.63
N ALA A 143 -14.19 12.76 -1.46
CA ALA A 143 -13.59 12.18 -0.26
C ALA A 143 -14.42 12.49 0.98
N TRP A 144 -14.37 11.59 1.97
CA TRP A 144 -15.08 11.75 3.24
C TRP A 144 -14.64 13.00 3.98
N ALA A 145 -15.61 13.75 4.49
CA ALA A 145 -15.40 14.90 5.35
C ALA A 145 -15.16 14.47 6.81
N PHE A 146 -14.35 15.23 7.53
CA PHE A 146 -14.22 15.12 8.97
C PHE A 146 -15.51 15.58 9.67
N GLU A 147 -16.08 16.67 9.15
CA GLU A 147 -17.34 17.27 9.57
C GLU A 147 -18.52 16.56 8.87
N GLN A 148 -19.14 15.58 9.52
CA GLN A 148 -20.32 14.90 8.97
C GLN A 148 -21.61 15.62 9.39
N PRO A 149 -22.71 15.49 8.61
CA PRO A 149 -23.98 16.14 8.94
C PRO A 149 -24.50 15.86 10.36
N SER A 150 -24.21 14.66 10.89
CA SER A 150 -24.68 14.25 12.21
C SER A 150 -23.74 14.59 13.36
N ALA A 151 -22.42 14.56 13.13
CA ALA A 151 -21.36 14.82 14.12
C ALA A 151 -19.97 14.78 13.47
N ASP A 152 -18.97 15.38 14.10
CA ASP A 152 -17.58 15.26 13.65
C ASP A 152 -16.97 13.91 14.03
N PHE A 153 -15.99 13.45 13.24
CA PHE A 153 -15.12 12.34 13.64
C PHE A 153 -14.17 12.73 14.79
N ALA A 154 -13.67 11.75 15.54
CA ALA A 154 -12.76 12.01 16.66
C ALA A 154 -11.33 12.41 16.24
N ALA A 155 -10.91 12.05 15.02
CA ALA A 155 -9.62 12.37 14.42
C ALA A 155 -9.72 12.37 12.87
N GLN A 156 -8.71 12.90 12.19
CA GLN A 156 -8.64 12.85 10.72
C GLN A 156 -8.24 11.46 10.21
N ASP A 157 -7.34 10.77 10.91
CA ASP A 157 -6.96 9.40 10.58
C ASP A 157 -7.75 8.42 11.47
N ILE A 158 -8.60 7.61 10.84
CA ILE A 158 -9.52 6.71 11.55
C ILE A 158 -9.55 5.32 10.92
N LEU A 159 -9.87 4.35 11.76
CA LEU A 159 -10.26 3.00 11.37
C LEU A 159 -11.78 2.88 11.47
N VAL A 160 -12.43 2.63 10.35
CA VAL A 160 -13.88 2.49 10.25
C VAL A 160 -14.25 1.01 10.24
N PRO A 161 -15.07 0.54 11.19
CA PRO A 161 -15.47 -0.85 11.23
C PRO A 161 -16.37 -1.21 10.03
N TRP A 162 -16.23 -2.44 9.58
CA TRP A 162 -17.09 -3.11 8.64
C TRP A 162 -17.44 -4.47 9.22
N ASN A 163 -18.73 -4.70 9.43
CA ASN A 163 -19.22 -5.90 10.10
C ASN A 163 -19.69 -6.92 9.06
N MET A 164 -19.20 -8.16 9.14
CA MET A 164 -19.66 -9.24 8.24
C MET A 164 -21.16 -9.52 8.36
N HIS A 165 -21.79 -9.20 9.50
CA HIS A 165 -23.23 -9.37 9.68
C HIS A 165 -24.07 -8.38 8.86
N GLU A 166 -23.47 -7.37 8.22
CA GLU A 166 -24.13 -6.55 7.20
C GLU A 166 -24.20 -7.25 5.83
N THR A 167 -23.46 -8.34 5.64
CA THR A 167 -23.48 -9.21 4.46
C THR A 167 -24.56 -10.28 4.65
N SER A 168 -25.39 -10.47 3.64
CA SER A 168 -26.37 -11.55 3.61
C SER A 168 -25.64 -12.88 3.41
N ILE A 169 -25.81 -13.79 4.36
CA ILE A 169 -25.32 -15.15 4.23
C ILE A 169 -26.48 -15.97 3.65
N ALA A 170 -26.29 -16.51 2.45
CA ALA A 170 -27.32 -17.29 1.73
C ALA A 170 -28.65 -16.54 1.50
N GLY A 171 -28.60 -15.24 1.21
CA GLY A 171 -29.78 -14.44 0.86
C GLY A 171 -30.63 -13.98 2.06
N ARG A 172 -30.15 -14.18 3.30
CA ARG A 172 -30.79 -13.65 4.51
C ARG A 172 -29.81 -12.74 5.24
N LEU A 173 -30.17 -11.47 5.38
CA LEU A 173 -29.50 -10.58 6.32
C LEU A 173 -29.75 -11.08 7.76
N PRO A 174 -28.72 -11.17 8.61
CA PRO A 174 -28.91 -11.33 10.04
C PRO A 174 -29.90 -10.28 10.56
N LYS A 175 -30.90 -10.71 11.33
CA LYS A 175 -31.89 -9.79 11.94
C LYS A 175 -31.22 -8.98 13.04
N VAL A 176 -30.47 -7.95 12.68
CA VAL A 176 -29.96 -6.99 13.65
C VAL A 176 -31.14 -6.09 14.07
N LYS A 177 -31.55 -6.19 15.33
CA LYS A 177 -32.45 -5.23 15.96
C LYS A 177 -31.65 -3.96 16.23
N PHE A 178 -31.51 -3.10 15.22
CA PHE A 178 -30.96 -1.77 15.45
C PHE A 178 -31.92 -1.00 16.36
N HIS A 179 -31.37 -0.27 17.34
CA HIS A 179 -32.14 0.77 18.01
C HIS A 179 -32.56 1.80 16.95
N LEU A 180 -33.87 1.90 16.69
CA LEU A 180 -34.52 2.73 15.67
C LEU A 180 -34.16 4.23 15.72
N ASN A 181 -33.43 4.67 16.74
CA ASN A 181 -33.16 6.08 17.03
C ASN A 181 -31.78 6.59 16.56
N THR A 182 -30.96 5.78 15.87
CA THR A 182 -29.64 6.20 15.36
C THR A 182 -29.47 5.94 13.87
N THR A 183 -28.86 6.89 13.14
CA THR A 183 -28.55 6.72 11.70
C THR A 183 -27.33 5.81 11.49
N LYS A 184 -27.16 5.25 10.28
CA LYS A 184 -25.95 4.46 9.94
C LYS A 184 -24.68 5.29 10.09
N GLU A 185 -24.74 6.56 9.68
CA GLU A 185 -23.66 7.54 9.81
C GLU A 185 -23.25 7.75 11.27
N GLN A 186 -24.22 8.01 12.17
CA GLN A 186 -23.96 8.17 13.61
C GLN A 186 -23.25 6.95 14.21
N ARG A 187 -23.64 5.74 13.79
CA ARG A 187 -22.99 4.50 14.24
C ARG A 187 -21.57 4.36 13.71
N ILE A 188 -21.33 4.71 12.45
CA ILE A 188 -19.99 4.69 11.85
C ILE A 188 -19.06 5.65 12.60
N ILE A 189 -19.52 6.86 12.88
CA ILE A 189 -18.76 7.87 13.62
C ILE A 189 -18.44 7.34 15.03
N ALA A 190 -19.46 6.89 15.76
CA ALA A 190 -19.30 6.40 17.13
C ALA A 190 -18.41 5.16 17.25
N ALA A 191 -18.39 4.29 16.24
CA ALA A 191 -17.60 3.05 16.22
C ALA A 191 -16.23 3.22 15.56
N SER A 192 -15.93 4.39 14.96
CA SER A 192 -14.63 4.67 14.37
C SER A 192 -13.55 4.77 15.44
N VAL A 193 -12.34 4.28 15.14
CA VAL A 193 -11.21 4.28 16.06
C VAL A 193 -10.14 5.24 15.55
N PRO A 194 -9.77 6.30 16.32
CA PRO A 194 -8.74 7.22 15.91
C PRO A 194 -7.36 6.56 15.93
N VAL A 195 -6.57 6.83 14.88
CA VAL A 195 -5.19 6.36 14.75
C VAL A 195 -4.27 7.55 14.48
N SER A 196 -2.98 7.35 14.71
CA SER A 196 -1.95 8.34 14.40
C SER A 196 -1.01 7.71 13.39
N ILE A 197 -0.91 8.32 12.22
CA ILE A 197 0.05 7.92 11.19
C ILE A 197 1.40 8.52 11.54
N SER A 198 2.40 7.66 11.74
CA SER A 198 3.75 8.06 12.09
C SER A 198 4.76 7.29 11.26
N ASP A 199 5.71 8.00 10.64
CA ASP A 199 6.86 7.39 9.94
C ASP A 199 7.82 6.69 10.88
N VAL A 200 7.64 6.89 12.20
CA VAL A 200 8.22 6.05 13.23
C VAL A 200 7.59 4.67 13.08
N SER A 201 8.21 3.87 12.20
CA SER A 201 8.17 2.43 12.36
C SER A 201 8.38 2.16 13.84
N PRO A 202 7.47 1.46 14.56
CA PRO A 202 7.88 0.89 15.82
C PRO A 202 9.08 0.06 15.44
N SER A 203 10.29 0.55 15.76
CA SER A 203 11.50 -0.18 15.44
C SER A 203 11.21 -1.56 16.00
N PRO A 204 11.18 -2.63 15.18
CA PRO A 204 11.31 -3.92 15.78
C PRO A 204 12.73 -3.83 16.32
N LYS A 205 12.88 -3.53 17.62
CA LYS A 205 14.19 -3.30 18.25
C LYS A 205 15.14 -4.47 17.95
N TRP A 206 14.57 -5.63 17.58
CA TRP A 206 15.26 -6.79 17.05
C TRP A 206 15.75 -6.67 15.59
N TYR A 207 14.98 -6.12 14.65
CA TYR A 207 15.34 -6.07 13.21
C TYR A 207 16.38 -5.00 12.90
N THR A 208 16.30 -3.82 13.54
CA THR A 208 17.31 -2.75 13.37
C THR A 208 18.64 -3.13 14.02
N ALA A 209 18.62 -3.88 15.12
CA ALA A 209 19.82 -4.45 15.74
C ALA A 209 20.47 -5.56 14.88
N VAL A 210 19.67 -6.29 14.11
CA VAL A 210 20.16 -7.32 13.17
C VAL A 210 20.69 -6.67 11.89
N LEU A 211 19.95 -5.73 11.29
CA LEU A 211 20.39 -5.03 10.08
C LEU A 211 21.62 -4.15 10.32
N ASN A 212 21.74 -3.46 11.46
CA ASN A 212 22.95 -2.71 11.80
C ASN A 212 24.16 -3.61 12.06
N LYS A 213 23.93 -4.86 12.50
CA LYS A 213 25.00 -5.88 12.57
C LYS A 213 25.39 -6.40 11.19
N VAL A 214 24.42 -6.57 10.28
CA VAL A 214 24.65 -7.06 8.92
C VAL A 214 25.30 -5.99 8.04
N SER A 215 24.88 -4.73 8.13
CA SER A 215 25.45 -3.61 7.37
C SER A 215 26.89 -3.30 7.79
N PHE A 216 27.18 -3.36 9.10
CA PHE A 216 28.55 -3.25 9.63
C PHE A 216 29.45 -4.42 9.18
N LEU A 217 28.88 -5.60 8.94
CA LEU A 217 29.62 -6.76 8.39
C LEU A 217 29.86 -6.63 6.89
N THR A 218 28.96 -6.02 6.12
CA THR A 218 29.13 -5.82 4.67
C THR A 218 30.15 -4.72 4.33
N GLU A 219 30.31 -3.68 5.15
CA GLU A 219 31.34 -2.65 4.93
C GLU A 219 32.75 -3.12 5.33
N GLN A 220 32.86 -4.19 6.11
CA GLN A 220 34.13 -4.80 6.54
C GLN A 220 34.60 -5.95 5.63
N LEU A 221 33.86 -6.29 4.56
CA LEU A 221 34.22 -7.34 3.61
C LEU A 221 34.91 -6.75 2.37
N PRO A 222 36.25 -6.85 2.20
CA PRO A 222 36.97 -6.36 1.03
C PRO A 222 36.78 -7.25 -0.22
N TYR A 223 35.67 -7.99 -0.33
CA TYR A 223 35.52 -9.08 -1.29
C TYR A 223 34.74 -8.74 -2.57
N PHE A 224 34.14 -7.53 -2.67
CA PHE A 224 33.41 -7.09 -3.87
C PHE A 224 34.05 -5.92 -4.63
N ALA A 225 35.22 -5.44 -4.21
CA ALA A 225 35.94 -4.36 -4.90
C ALA A 225 37.24 -4.85 -5.56
N LYS A 226 37.15 -5.67 -6.62
CA LYS A 226 38.24 -5.80 -7.61
C LYS A 226 37.70 -5.88 -9.03
N ARG A 227 37.56 -4.71 -9.66
CA ARG A 227 37.66 -4.58 -11.12
C ARG A 227 39.12 -4.88 -11.52
N CYS A 228 39.28 -5.64 -12.62
CA CYS A 228 40.56 -5.97 -13.22
C CYS A 228 41.41 -4.73 -13.56
N PRO A 229 42.75 -4.86 -13.45
CA PRO A 229 43.64 -4.17 -14.37
C PRO A 229 44.55 -5.15 -15.13
N THR A 230 44.69 -4.87 -16.41
CA THR A 230 45.67 -5.41 -17.37
C THR A 230 47.12 -5.17 -16.94
N SER A 231 47.99 -6.16 -17.11
CA SER A 231 49.48 -6.05 -17.06
C SER A 231 50.05 -5.33 -18.31
N PRO A 232 51.39 -5.16 -18.54
CA PRO A 232 52.58 -5.41 -17.69
C PRO A 232 53.74 -4.35 -17.75
N GLY A 233 54.74 -4.53 -16.87
CA GLY A 233 56.13 -4.01 -16.99
C GLY A 233 56.65 -3.42 -15.66
N SER A 234 57.88 -3.60 -15.18
CA SER A 234 59.12 -4.27 -15.61
C SER A 234 60.07 -4.35 -14.40
N TYR A 235 60.80 -5.47 -14.28
CA TYR A 235 62.09 -5.78 -13.64
C TYR A 235 62.84 -4.79 -12.70
N GLY A 236 63.43 -5.32 -11.61
CA GLY A 236 64.70 -4.80 -11.06
C GLY A 236 65.16 -5.17 -9.63
N ARG A 237 65.74 -6.37 -9.45
CA ARG A 237 66.79 -6.88 -8.50
C ARG A 237 67.11 -6.26 -7.11
N ASN A 238 67.10 -7.16 -6.11
CA ASN A 238 68.10 -7.54 -5.08
C ASN A 238 69.09 -6.51 -4.46
N HIS A 239 69.13 -6.45 -3.12
CA HIS A 239 70.23 -6.94 -2.27
C HIS A 239 69.96 -6.72 -0.76
N SER A 240 70.23 -7.73 0.07
CA SER A 240 70.39 -7.64 1.54
C SER A 240 71.88 -7.46 1.89
N PRO A 241 72.25 -6.93 3.08
CA PRO A 241 72.59 -7.85 4.18
C PRO A 241 72.24 -7.39 5.62
N SER A 242 72.23 -8.38 6.52
CA SER A 242 72.21 -8.41 8.01
C SER A 242 73.29 -7.55 8.68
N ALA A 243 73.34 -7.17 9.97
CA ALA A 243 72.65 -7.45 11.25
C ALA A 243 72.90 -6.19 12.15
N SER A 244 72.16 -5.81 13.19
CA SER A 244 72.13 -6.45 14.51
C SER A 244 71.40 -5.54 15.52
N THR A 245 70.54 -6.16 16.33
CA THR A 245 70.16 -5.82 17.71
C THR A 245 70.06 -4.35 18.16
N SER A 246 68.83 -3.81 18.14
CA SER A 246 68.30 -2.99 19.25
C SER A 246 66.76 -3.02 19.23
N GLY A 247 66.15 -3.34 20.36
CA GLY A 247 64.69 -3.37 20.54
C GLY A 247 64.38 -4.03 21.89
N SER A 248 63.41 -3.60 22.68
CA SER A 248 62.38 -2.59 22.49
C SER A 248 61.76 -2.34 23.85
N ILE A 249 61.63 -1.07 24.26
CA ILE A 249 60.78 -0.70 25.38
C ILE A 249 59.33 -1.03 24.99
N SER A 250 58.66 -1.67 25.93
CA SER A 250 57.29 -2.18 25.91
C SER A 250 56.26 -1.20 25.34
N SER A 251 55.71 -1.53 24.16
CA SER A 251 54.33 -1.17 23.83
C SER A 251 53.41 -2.28 24.35
N PRO A 252 52.30 -1.96 25.02
CA PRO A 252 51.43 -2.98 25.59
C PRO A 252 50.85 -3.86 24.48
N MET A 253 50.97 -5.17 24.69
CA MET A 253 50.34 -6.21 23.90
C MET A 253 48.84 -5.92 23.83
N VAL A 254 48.35 -5.47 22.68
CA VAL A 254 46.94 -5.70 22.34
C VAL A 254 46.81 -7.20 22.11
N GLN A 255 46.41 -7.92 23.15
CA GLN A 255 45.84 -9.25 23.01
C GLN A 255 44.75 -9.16 21.94
N ARG A 256 45.02 -9.71 20.76
CA ARG A 256 43.97 -9.94 19.77
C ARG A 256 43.00 -10.94 20.38
N LEU A 257 41.79 -10.47 20.64
CA LEU A 257 40.64 -11.31 20.94
C LEU A 257 40.55 -12.42 19.89
N PRO A 258 40.31 -13.68 20.30
CA PRO A 258 40.07 -14.76 19.35
C PRO A 258 38.83 -14.41 18.51
N SER A 259 38.82 -14.84 17.25
CA SER A 259 37.69 -14.60 16.35
C SER A 259 36.40 -15.10 16.99
N ALA A 260 35.33 -14.31 16.89
CA ALA A 260 34.04 -14.58 17.55
C ALA A 260 33.37 -15.90 17.07
N ALA A 261 33.85 -16.52 15.99
CA ALA A 261 33.51 -17.87 15.57
C ALA A 261 34.68 -18.51 14.79
N PRO A 262 34.86 -19.84 14.85
CA PRO A 262 35.80 -20.55 13.98
C PRO A 262 35.30 -20.56 12.53
N GLN A 263 36.19 -20.31 11.57
CA GLN A 263 35.91 -20.48 10.14
C GLN A 263 36.19 -21.94 9.75
N PHE A 264 35.14 -22.68 9.45
CA PHE A 264 35.23 -23.99 8.81
C PHE A 264 34.99 -23.82 7.31
N PHE A 265 35.95 -24.25 6.49
CA PHE A 265 35.74 -24.46 5.06
C PHE A 265 35.43 -25.94 4.84
N PRO A 266 34.18 -26.33 4.53
CA PRO A 266 33.92 -27.68 4.08
C PRO A 266 34.17 -27.76 2.58
N ILE A 267 35.12 -28.60 2.20
CA ILE A 267 35.09 -29.29 0.91
C ILE A 267 33.83 -30.18 0.93
N THR A 268 33.14 -30.26 -0.21
CA THR A 268 31.71 -30.52 -0.46
C THR A 268 31.10 -31.88 -0.03
N ALA A 269 31.51 -32.51 1.08
CA ALA A 269 30.90 -33.80 1.48
C ALA A 269 30.47 -33.96 2.95
N ALA A 270 30.57 -32.94 3.81
CA ALA A 270 30.36 -33.13 5.26
C ALA A 270 29.49 -32.07 5.96
N ILE A 271 28.43 -31.56 5.32
CA ILE A 271 27.64 -30.45 5.90
C ILE A 271 26.74 -30.90 7.08
N LEU A 272 26.34 -32.17 7.17
CA LEU A 272 25.30 -32.60 8.13
C LEU A 272 25.77 -33.38 9.36
N SER A 273 27.03 -33.81 9.45
CA SER A 273 27.48 -34.72 10.54
C SER A 273 28.03 -34.02 11.81
N GLY A 274 28.04 -32.68 11.86
CA GLY A 274 28.68 -31.91 12.95
C GLY A 274 27.76 -31.18 13.94
N ILE A 275 26.44 -31.18 13.73
CA ILE A 275 25.51 -30.37 14.53
C ILE A 275 25.07 -31.17 15.78
N LYS A 276 25.59 -30.79 16.96
CA LYS A 276 25.30 -31.47 18.24
C LYS A 276 23.93 -31.15 18.84
N LYS A 277 23.31 -30.00 18.50
CA LYS A 277 21.94 -29.63 18.89
C LYS A 277 21.30 -28.81 17.79
N TRP A 278 20.16 -29.27 17.32
CA TRP A 278 19.35 -28.60 16.32
C TRP A 278 18.41 -27.61 17.01
N SER A 279 18.31 -26.38 16.48
CA SER A 279 17.23 -25.48 16.87
C SER A 279 16.00 -25.79 16.00
N PRO A 280 14.78 -25.75 16.54
CA PRO A 280 13.58 -26.04 15.75
C PRO A 280 13.44 -25.15 14.51
N LYS A 281 13.98 -23.93 14.56
CA LYS A 281 13.96 -22.99 13.42
C LYS A 281 14.98 -23.37 12.35
N LEU A 282 16.20 -23.77 12.73
CA LEU A 282 17.23 -24.24 11.80
C LEU A 282 16.84 -25.56 11.14
N GLU A 283 16.24 -26.47 11.90
CA GLU A 283 15.70 -27.73 11.41
C GLU A 283 14.60 -27.48 10.38
N LYS A 284 13.65 -26.59 10.67
CA LYS A 284 12.61 -26.19 9.69
C LYS A 284 13.20 -25.54 8.43
N THR A 285 14.21 -24.68 8.56
CA THR A 285 14.85 -24.01 7.40
C THR A 285 15.68 -24.97 6.55
N ILE A 286 16.33 -25.97 7.15
CA ILE A 286 17.07 -26.99 6.39
C ILE A 286 16.11 -28.01 5.79
N ALA A 287 15.07 -28.40 6.53
CA ALA A 287 14.01 -29.25 6.02
C ALA A 287 13.30 -28.59 4.83
N SER A 288 12.99 -27.30 4.90
CA SER A 288 12.39 -26.60 3.76
C SER A 288 13.27 -26.71 2.52
N LEU A 289 14.59 -26.52 2.60
CA LEU A 289 15.50 -26.69 1.44
C LEU A 289 15.49 -28.09 0.79
N LEU A 290 15.07 -29.11 1.54
CA LEU A 290 14.95 -30.51 1.07
C LEU A 290 13.52 -30.87 0.66
N VAL A 291 12.54 -30.01 0.99
CA VAL A 291 11.14 -30.13 0.61
C VAL A 291 10.97 -29.50 -0.78
N PRO A 292 10.34 -30.20 -1.74
CA PRO A 292 10.04 -29.64 -3.06
C PRO A 292 9.31 -28.29 -2.97
N VAL A 293 9.56 -27.39 -3.93
CA VAL A 293 8.96 -26.05 -3.94
C VAL A 293 7.44 -26.12 -3.91
N GLU A 294 6.86 -27.15 -4.54
CA GLU A 294 5.44 -27.43 -4.57
C GLU A 294 4.89 -27.74 -3.18
N GLU A 295 5.64 -28.47 -2.35
CA GLU A 295 5.25 -28.86 -0.99
C GLU A 295 5.48 -27.71 0.00
N GLN A 296 6.54 -26.91 -0.17
CA GLN A 296 6.72 -25.66 0.59
C GLN A 296 5.57 -24.68 0.31
N TYR A 297 5.26 -24.49 -0.98
CA TYR A 297 4.15 -23.63 -1.40
C TYR A 297 2.82 -24.18 -0.89
N ALA A 298 2.61 -25.50 -0.90
CA ALA A 298 1.42 -26.12 -0.33
C ALA A 298 1.30 -25.89 1.19
N ASP A 299 2.39 -25.94 1.95
CA ASP A 299 2.37 -25.65 3.40
C ASP A 299 2.09 -24.17 3.67
N GLU A 300 2.76 -23.26 2.98
CA GLU A 300 2.50 -21.82 3.11
C GLU A 300 1.05 -21.48 2.72
N LEU A 301 0.57 -22.01 1.59
CA LEU A 301 -0.80 -21.87 1.15
C LEU A 301 -1.78 -22.46 2.16
N SER A 302 -1.49 -23.63 2.73
CA SER A 302 -2.34 -24.26 3.75
C SER A 302 -2.41 -23.43 5.03
N GLN A 303 -1.30 -22.84 5.48
CA GLN A 303 -1.28 -21.95 6.64
C GLN A 303 -2.07 -20.67 6.38
N VAL A 304 -1.94 -20.09 5.17
CA VAL A 304 -2.74 -18.91 4.75
C VAL A 304 -4.23 -19.27 4.72
N ILE A 305 -4.61 -20.35 4.03
CA ILE A 305 -6.00 -20.83 3.96
C ILE A 305 -6.55 -21.11 5.36
N MET A 306 -5.82 -21.82 6.22
CA MET A 306 -6.27 -22.08 7.58
C MET A 306 -6.43 -20.80 8.39
N ARG A 307 -5.48 -19.86 8.30
CA ARG A 307 -5.57 -18.58 9.00
C ARG A 307 -6.77 -17.77 8.52
N GLU A 308 -7.01 -17.72 7.21
CA GLU A 308 -8.16 -17.02 6.62
C GLU A 308 -9.47 -17.68 7.03
N ALA A 309 -9.59 -19.00 6.90
CA ALA A 309 -10.76 -19.76 7.30
C ALA A 309 -11.07 -19.64 8.80
N ILE A 310 -10.05 -19.69 9.67
CA ILE A 310 -10.22 -19.44 11.10
C ILE A 310 -10.64 -17.99 11.33
N THR A 311 -10.01 -17.02 10.67
CA THR A 311 -10.38 -15.61 10.81
C THR A 311 -11.84 -15.39 10.42
N GLU A 312 -12.30 -16.00 9.33
CA GLU A 312 -13.68 -15.92 8.85
C GLU A 312 -14.67 -16.65 9.76
N ALA A 313 -14.34 -17.87 10.22
CA ALA A 313 -15.14 -18.60 11.18
C ALA A 313 -15.27 -17.83 12.50
N MET A 314 -14.16 -17.28 13.01
CA MET A 314 -14.15 -16.47 14.22
C MET A 314 -14.88 -15.14 14.03
N SER A 315 -14.78 -14.50 12.86
CA SER A 315 -15.54 -13.29 12.56
C SER A 315 -17.05 -13.57 12.52
N THR A 316 -17.44 -14.77 12.05
CA THR A 316 -18.85 -15.22 12.03
C THR A 316 -19.36 -15.58 13.43
N LEU A 317 -18.50 -16.18 14.26
CA LEU A 317 -18.85 -16.67 15.60
C LEU A 317 -18.73 -15.61 16.72
N GLN A 318 -17.86 -14.61 16.57
CA GLN A 318 -17.51 -13.63 17.61
C GLN A 318 -17.87 -12.17 17.27
N GLU A 319 -18.63 -11.91 16.19
CA GLU A 319 -18.95 -10.55 15.74
C GLU A 319 -17.71 -9.65 15.51
N VAL A 320 -16.64 -10.19 14.93
CA VAL A 320 -15.41 -9.42 14.70
C VAL A 320 -15.59 -8.45 13.53
N ALA A 321 -15.42 -7.17 13.81
CA ALA A 321 -15.40 -6.12 12.80
C ALA A 321 -14.05 -6.10 12.07
N PHE A 322 -14.07 -6.08 10.74
CA PHE A 322 -12.91 -5.64 9.95
C PHE A 322 -12.80 -4.13 10.02
N TYR A 323 -11.61 -3.58 9.87
CA TYR A 323 -11.39 -2.14 9.93
C TYR A 323 -10.78 -1.63 8.63
N ARG A 324 -11.33 -0.54 8.11
CA ARG A 324 -10.80 0.14 6.94
C ARG A 324 -10.18 1.47 7.34
N TYR A 325 -9.03 1.78 6.79
CA TYR A 325 -8.36 3.05 7.04
C TYR A 325 -8.98 4.17 6.21
N TYR A 326 -9.23 5.32 6.83
CA TYR A 326 -9.64 6.55 6.17
C TYR A 326 -8.90 7.75 6.77
N HIS A 327 -8.41 8.62 5.88
CA HIS A 327 -8.11 10.01 6.17
C HIS A 327 -9.33 10.87 5.82
N VAL A 328 -10.10 11.28 6.82
CA VAL A 328 -11.24 12.18 6.63
C VAL A 328 -10.76 13.62 6.58
N PHE A 329 -11.16 14.34 5.53
CA PHE A 329 -10.66 15.67 5.21
C PHE A 329 -11.42 16.73 5.99
N LYS A 330 -10.73 17.71 6.57
CA LYS A 330 -11.37 18.91 7.15
C LYS A 330 -11.82 19.89 6.08
N GLU A 331 -12.66 20.83 6.48
CA GLU A 331 -13.07 21.94 5.61
C GLU A 331 -11.86 22.64 4.98
N GLY A 332 -11.87 22.74 3.64
CA GLY A 332 -10.82 23.36 2.85
C GLY A 332 -9.55 22.51 2.66
N GLU A 333 -9.34 21.42 3.40
CA GLU A 333 -8.13 20.61 3.31
C GLU A 333 -7.96 19.97 1.93
N LEU A 334 -9.01 19.35 1.40
CA LEU A 334 -8.99 18.73 0.08
C LEU A 334 -8.74 19.78 -1.02
N ALA A 335 -9.38 20.94 -0.91
CA ALA A 335 -9.18 22.05 -1.84
C ALA A 335 -7.73 22.56 -1.79
N ASN A 336 -7.17 22.79 -0.60
CA ASN A 336 -5.77 23.22 -0.43
C ASN A 336 -4.79 22.17 -0.99
N LEU A 337 -5.08 20.88 -0.81
CA LEU A 337 -4.27 19.82 -1.38
C LEU A 337 -4.29 19.84 -2.91
N VAL A 338 -5.45 20.05 -3.53
CA VAL A 338 -5.57 20.20 -4.99
C VAL A 338 -4.86 21.47 -5.47
N ASP A 339 -5.06 22.59 -4.76
CA ASP A 339 -4.43 23.88 -5.05
C ASP A 339 -2.90 23.82 -4.91
N SER A 340 -2.38 22.89 -4.12
CA SER A 340 -0.94 22.67 -3.99
C SER A 340 -0.27 22.17 -5.28
N ILE A 341 -1.04 21.70 -6.28
CA ILE A 341 -0.53 21.28 -7.60
C ILE A 341 -0.55 22.48 -8.55
N ASP A 342 0.62 22.92 -9.01
CA ASP A 342 0.78 24.15 -9.79
C ASP A 342 -0.10 24.20 -11.05
N ASP A 343 -0.15 23.07 -11.78
CA ASP A 343 -0.87 22.91 -13.05
C ASP A 343 -2.39 22.70 -12.88
N LEU A 344 -2.94 22.71 -11.66
CA LEU A 344 -4.37 22.55 -11.41
C LEU A 344 -5.01 23.86 -10.94
N ARG A 345 -6.23 24.10 -11.44
CA ARG A 345 -7.11 25.18 -10.97
C ARG A 345 -8.43 24.59 -10.50
N ILE A 346 -8.86 24.94 -9.29
CA ILE A 346 -10.17 24.54 -8.78
C ILE A 346 -11.27 25.25 -9.56
N VAL A 347 -12.20 24.47 -10.13
CA VAL A 347 -13.39 24.95 -10.84
C VAL A 347 -14.60 24.97 -9.91
N SER A 348 -14.74 23.94 -9.08
CA SER A 348 -15.80 23.90 -8.07
C SER A 348 -15.31 23.22 -6.79
N ASN A 349 -15.78 23.72 -5.65
CA ASN A 349 -15.56 23.14 -4.33
C ASN A 349 -16.93 23.13 -3.62
N SER A 350 -17.33 21.98 -3.09
CA SER A 350 -18.65 21.81 -2.50
C SER A 350 -18.68 20.65 -1.49
N PHE A 351 -19.73 20.62 -0.69
CA PHE A 351 -19.97 19.57 0.30
C PHE A 351 -21.28 18.84 -0.03
N GLU A 352 -21.22 17.50 -0.10
CA GLU A 352 -22.37 16.67 -0.43
C GLU A 352 -22.39 15.40 0.46
N HIS A 353 -23.45 15.25 1.26
CA HIS A 353 -23.72 14.05 2.06
C HIS A 353 -22.51 13.53 2.86
N GLY A 354 -21.78 14.42 3.54
CA GLY A 354 -20.60 14.05 4.32
C GLY A 354 -19.33 13.84 3.49
N ASN A 355 -19.29 14.36 2.26
CA ASN A 355 -18.12 14.32 1.40
C ASN A 355 -17.74 15.71 0.92
N TYR A 356 -16.44 16.01 0.94
CA TYR A 356 -15.88 17.11 0.19
C TYR A 356 -15.70 16.71 -1.27
N CYS A 357 -16.15 17.59 -2.16
CA CYS A 357 -16.24 17.36 -3.59
C CYS A 357 -15.54 18.51 -4.33
N VAL A 358 -14.43 18.20 -5.00
CA VAL A 358 -13.63 19.18 -5.74
C VAL A 358 -13.57 18.80 -7.21
N THR A 359 -13.88 19.76 -8.09
CA THR A 359 -13.57 19.67 -9.51
C THR A 359 -12.39 20.57 -9.80
N ALA A 360 -11.35 20.04 -10.44
CA ALA A 360 -10.19 20.80 -10.87
C ALA A 360 -9.94 20.62 -12.36
N GLU A 361 -9.44 21.67 -13.00
CA GLU A 361 -9.08 21.70 -14.42
C GLU A 361 -7.57 21.85 -14.56
N LYS A 362 -6.99 21.12 -15.51
CA LYS A 362 -5.58 21.26 -15.84
C LYS A 362 -5.33 22.53 -16.66
N MET A 363 -4.44 23.36 -16.15
CA MET A 363 -4.00 24.59 -16.78
C MET A 363 -2.72 24.38 -17.61
N PRO A 364 -2.42 25.27 -18.58
CA PRO A 364 -1.12 25.29 -19.23
C PRO A 364 0.00 25.63 -18.23
N LYS A 365 1.21 25.10 -18.44
CA LYS A 365 2.37 25.31 -17.54
C LYS A 365 2.77 26.78 -17.32
N ASN A 366 2.37 27.70 -18.20
CA ASN A 366 2.67 29.13 -18.09
C ASN A 366 1.51 29.93 -17.46
N TYR A 367 0.53 29.25 -16.88
CA TYR A 367 -0.60 29.90 -16.23
C TYR A 367 -0.13 30.55 -14.92
N ILE A 368 -0.28 31.86 -14.84
CA ILE A 368 -0.05 32.63 -13.61
C ILE A 368 -1.39 32.68 -12.89
N ARG A 369 -1.44 32.18 -11.64
CA ARG A 369 -2.64 32.30 -10.81
C ARG A 369 -2.95 33.79 -10.57
N PRO A 370 -4.21 34.20 -10.74
CA PRO A 370 -4.61 35.59 -10.54
C PRO A 370 -4.46 36.06 -9.09
#